data_AF-A0A840MYN9-F1
#
_entry.id   AF-A0A840MYN9-F1
#
_cell.length_a   1.000
_cell.length_b   1.000
_cell.length_c   1.000
_cell.angle_alpha   90.00
_cell.angle_beta   90.00
_cell.angle_gamma   90.00
#
_symmetry.space_group_name_H-M   'P 1'
#
loop_
_entity.id
_entity.type
_entity.pdbx_description
1 polymer ?
#
loop_
_entity_poly.entity_id
_entity_poly.type
_entity_poly.pdbx_seq_one_letter_code
_entity_poly.pdbx_strand_id
1 'polypeptide(L)' 'MTSSLEKLMEFARNVRMSAEEQEQQRRSFAYGSAAIENSDVTREFIRRAADEIAAGRKQIVDERTAAPSPLTK' A
#
# COMPACT_ATOMS: atom_id res chain seq x y z
N MET A 1 20.61 15.02 -18.73
CA MET A 1 19.14 15.20 -18.66
C MET A 1 18.69 16.03 -19.85
N THR A 2 17.45 15.90 -20.30
CA THR A 2 16.89 16.78 -21.35
C THR A 2 16.21 17.99 -20.69
N SER A 3 16.19 19.15 -21.36
CA SER A 3 15.54 20.37 -20.82
C SER A 3 14.06 20.15 -20.52
N SER A 4 13.37 19.33 -21.31
CA SER A 4 11.96 18.99 -21.07
C SER A 4 11.76 18.18 -19.78
N LEU A 5 12.69 17.28 -19.46
CA LEU A 5 12.64 16.47 -18.23
C LEU A 5 12.95 17.30 -16.99
N GLU A 6 13.90 18.24 -17.09
CA GLU A 6 14.23 19.19 -16.01
C GLU A 6 13.04 20.07 -15.65
N LYS A 7 12.36 20.62 -16.67
CA LYS A 7 11.12 21.40 -16.48
C LYS A 7 10.03 20.57 -15.81
N LEU A 8 9.81 19.34 -16.26
CA LEU A 8 8.81 18.46 -15.65
C LEU A 8 9.12 18.18 -14.17
N MET A 9 10.39 17.94 -13.84
CA MET A 9 10.84 17.73 -12.46
C MET A 9 10.63 18.98 -11.59
N GLU A 10 10.87 20.18 -12.12
CA GLU A 10 10.58 21.44 -11.43
C GLU A 10 9.08 21.61 -11.13
N PHE A 11 8.21 21.30 -12.08
CA PHE A 11 6.77 21.33 -11.85
C PHE A 11 6.35 20.30 -10.80
N ALA A 12 6.79 19.05 -10.94
CA ALA A 12 6.42 17.95 -10.05
C ALA A 12 6.79 18.22 -8.58
N ARG A 13 7.97 18.84 -8.32
CA ARG A 13 8.40 19.19 -6.96
C ARG A 13 7.47 20.15 -6.23
N ASN A 14 6.72 20.97 -6.97
CA ASN A 14 5.84 21.99 -6.40
C ASN A 14 4.39 21.50 -6.25
N VAL A 15 4.06 20.33 -6.76
CA VAL A 15 2.72 19.75 -6.61
C VAL A 15 2.49 19.37 -5.14
N ARG A 16 1.41 19.88 -4.55
CA ARG A 16 0.97 19.53 -3.20
C ARG A 16 -0.32 18.73 -3.31
N MET A 17 -0.26 17.47 -2.93
CA MET A 17 -1.43 16.60 -2.88
C MET A 17 -2.27 16.92 -1.64
N SER A 18 -3.57 17.00 -1.82
CA SER A 18 -4.54 17.03 -0.72
C SER A 18 -4.47 15.74 0.11
N ALA A 19 -5.03 15.78 1.32
CA ALA A 19 -5.06 14.59 2.18
C ALA A 19 -5.80 13.41 1.53
N GLU A 20 -6.85 13.68 0.77
CA GLU A 20 -7.61 12.66 0.04
C GLU A 20 -6.77 12.04 -1.09
N GLU A 21 -6.09 12.87 -1.89
CA GLU A 21 -5.21 12.38 -2.96
C GLU A 21 -4.05 11.55 -2.41
N GLN A 22 -3.45 11.96 -1.29
CA GLN A 22 -2.41 11.19 -0.62
C GLN A 22 -2.93 9.81 -0.16
N GLU A 23 -4.14 9.76 0.39
CA GLU A 23 -4.74 8.49 0.82
C GLU A 23 -5.06 7.58 -0.36
N GLN A 24 -5.59 8.13 -1.46
CA GLN A 24 -5.83 7.36 -2.69
C GLN A 24 -4.52 6.82 -3.28
N GLN A 25 -3.45 7.61 -3.27
CA GLN A 25 -2.13 7.16 -3.70
C GLN A 25 -1.60 6.05 -2.79
N ARG A 26 -1.72 6.22 -1.47
CA ARG A 26 -1.28 5.21 -0.49
C ARG A 26 -2.00 3.88 -0.68
N ARG A 27 -3.33 3.90 -0.88
CA ARG A 27 -4.14 2.70 -1.18
C ARG A 27 -3.73 2.06 -2.51
N SER A 28 -3.49 2.87 -3.54
CA SER A 28 -3.06 2.39 -4.85
C SER A 28 -1.69 1.72 -4.79
N PHE A 29 -0.75 2.29 -4.03
CA PHE A 29 0.57 1.71 -3.81
C PHE A 29 0.48 0.40 -3.04
N ALA A 30 -0.29 0.36 -1.94
CA ALA A 30 -0.48 -0.86 -1.16
C ALA A 30 -1.10 -2.00 -1.99
N TYR A 31 -2.09 -1.69 -2.83
CA TYR A 31 -2.66 -2.66 -3.77
C TYR A 31 -1.63 -3.12 -4.80
N GLY A 32 -0.90 -2.20 -5.42
CA GLY A 32 0.11 -2.53 -6.42
C GLY A 32 1.16 -3.49 -5.86
N SER A 33 1.72 -3.19 -4.69
CA SER A 33 2.70 -4.06 -4.04
C SER A 33 2.13 -5.42 -3.64
N ALA A 34 0.95 -5.45 -3.01
CA ALA A 34 0.37 -6.71 -2.53
C ALA A 34 -0.13 -7.60 -3.68
N ALA A 35 -0.69 -7.03 -4.75
CA ALA A 35 -1.21 -7.77 -5.88
C ALA A 35 -0.10 -8.39 -6.76
N ILE A 36 1.13 -7.85 -6.70
CA ILE A 36 2.31 -8.47 -7.33
C ILE A 36 2.63 -9.81 -6.66
N GLU A 37 2.50 -9.89 -5.35
CA GLU A 37 2.83 -11.10 -4.57
C GLU A 37 1.66 -12.08 -4.45
N ASN A 38 0.42 -11.57 -4.41
CA ASN A 38 -0.77 -12.36 -4.21
C ASN A 38 -1.97 -11.83 -5.01
N SER A 39 -2.42 -12.62 -5.99
CA SER A 39 -3.56 -12.29 -6.86
C SER A 39 -4.91 -12.24 -6.14
N ASP A 40 -5.03 -12.86 -4.97
CA ASP A 40 -6.27 -12.85 -4.19
C ASP A 40 -6.46 -11.52 -3.44
N VAL A 41 -5.42 -10.69 -3.36
CA VAL A 41 -5.53 -9.35 -2.78
C VAL A 41 -6.31 -8.46 -3.74
N THR A 42 -7.49 -8.02 -3.28
CA THR A 42 -8.35 -7.11 -4.04
C THR A 42 -8.21 -5.67 -3.56
N ARG A 43 -8.64 -4.71 -4.38
CA ARG A 43 -8.71 -3.29 -3.96
C ARG A 43 -9.62 -3.08 -2.75
N GLU A 44 -10.69 -3.86 -2.66
CA GLU A 44 -11.60 -3.82 -1.52
C GLU A 44 -10.94 -4.31 -0.23
N PHE A 45 -10.10 -5.34 -0.31
CA PHE A 45 -9.30 -5.80 0.82
C PHE A 45 -8.39 -4.69 1.36
N ILE A 46 -7.67 -4.00 0.48
CA ILE A 46 -6.80 -2.87 0.84
C ILE A 46 -7.61 -1.71 1.43
N ARG A 47 -8.79 -1.40 0.86
CA ARG A 47 -9.69 -0.36 1.39
C ARG A 47 -10.08 -0.67 2.83
N ARG A 48 -10.52 -1.90 3.11
CA ARG A 48 -10.92 -2.34 4.47
C ARG A 48 -9.75 -2.29 5.44
N ALA A 49 -8.56 -2.75 5.03
CA ALA A 49 -7.37 -2.69 5.86
C ALA A 49 -6.97 -1.23 6.19
N ALA A 50 -7.05 -0.32 5.21
CA ALA A 50 -6.81 1.10 5.43
C ALA A 50 -7.79 1.70 6.45
N ASP A 51 -9.09 1.37 6.35
CA ASP A 51 -10.11 1.84 7.27
C ASP A 51 -9.92 1.27 8.69
N GLU A 52 -9.47 0.00 8.81
CA GLU A 52 -9.12 -0.63 10.10
C GLU A 52 -7.94 0.07 10.79
N ILE A 53 -6.89 0.38 10.04
CA ILE A 53 -5.71 1.11 10.53
C ILE A 53 -6.11 2.51 10.99
N ALA A 54 -6.93 3.22 10.20
CA ALA A 54 -7.42 4.56 10.56
C ALA A 54 -8.29 4.54 11.83
N ALA A 55 -9.04 3.46 12.06
CA ALA A 55 -9.80 3.23 13.27
C ALA A 55 -8.95 2.80 14.49
N GLY A 56 -7.62 2.72 14.34
CA GLY A 56 -6.70 2.35 15.42
C GLY A 56 -6.68 0.85 15.74
N ARG A 57 -7.30 0.00 14.91
CA ARG A 57 -7.24 -1.45 15.08
C ARG A 57 -5.94 -1.98 14.52
N LYS A 58 -4.97 -2.26 15.39
CA LYS A 58 -3.75 -2.98 15.00
C LYS A 58 -4.11 -4.46 14.92
N GLN A 59 -3.99 -5.08 13.74
CA GLN A 59 -3.87 -6.54 13.69
C GLN A 59 -2.50 -6.88 14.30
N ILE A 60 -2.51 -7.23 15.58
CA ILE A 60 -1.42 -7.93 16.24
C ILE A 60 -1.41 -9.33 15.62
N VAL A 61 -0.48 -9.57 14.71
CA VAL A 61 -0.13 -10.95 14.32
C VAL A 61 0.55 -11.55 15.55
N ASP A 62 -0.19 -12.35 16.32
CA ASP A 62 0.41 -13.16 17.36
C ASP A 62 1.23 -14.26 16.67
N GLU A 63 2.55 -14.08 16.62
CA GLU A 63 3.50 -15.06 16.09
C GLU A 63 3.37 -16.44 16.75
N ARG A 64 2.68 -16.55 17.90
CA ARG A 64 2.39 -17.82 18.59
C ARG A 64 1.27 -18.65 17.95
N THR A 65 0.47 -18.07 17.05
CA THR A 65 -0.66 -18.80 16.40
C THR A 65 -0.30 -19.34 15.01
N ALA A 66 0.92 -19.07 14.51
CA ALA A 66 1.43 -19.71 13.31
C ALA A 66 1.74 -21.19 13.64
N ALA A 67 0.75 -22.06 13.51
CA ALA A 67 0.96 -23.50 13.58
C ALA A 67 2.10 -23.87 12.59
N PRO A 68 3.11 -24.64 13.02
CA PRO A 68 4.13 -25.11 12.09
C PRO A 68 3.42 -25.95 11.03
N SER A 69 3.51 -25.52 9.77
CA SER A 69 3.11 -26.37 8.64
C SER A 69 3.86 -27.70 8.78
N PRO A 70 3.18 -28.85 8.80
CA PRO A 70 3.87 -30.12 8.85
C PRO A 70 4.59 -30.30 7.52
N LEU A 71 5.89 -30.02 7.52
CA LEU A 71 6.82 -30.45 6.48
C LEU A 71 6.66 -31.97 6.37
N THR A 72 5.98 -32.40 5.31
CA THR A 72 5.88 -33.80 4.94
C THR A 72 7.27 -34.19 4.46
N LYS A 73 7.87 -35.18 5.14
CA LYS A 73 9.15 -35.77 4.73
C LYS A 73 8.99 -36.55 3.44
#